data_AF-A0A0S8D9R7-F1
#
_entry.id   AF-A0A0S8D9R7-F1
#
_cell.length_a   1.000
_cell.length_b   1.000
_cell.length_c   1.000
_cell.angle_alpha   90.00
_cell.angle_beta   90.00
_cell.angle_gamma   90.00
#
_symmetry.space_group_name_H-M   'P 1'
#
loop_
_entity.id
_entity.type
_entity.pdbx_description
1 polymer ?
#
loop_
_entity_poly.entity_id
_entity_poly.type
_entity_poly.pdbx_seq_one_letter_code
_entity_poly.pdbx_strand_id
1 'polypeptide(L)' 'MKKVGRNDPCPCGSGKKFKKCCERKMIGKKFMATKIEPEKKNVLSSFFKKKIFHIKKKGSDEKS' A
#
# COMPACT_ATOMS: atom_id res chain seq x y z
N MET A 1 -15.15 -2.28 -27.18
CA MET A 1 -15.17 -1.07 -26.31
C MET A 1 -13.73 -0.59 -26.09
N LYS A 2 -13.41 0.66 -26.42
CA LYS A 2 -12.05 1.22 -26.21
C LYS A 2 -11.76 1.29 -24.71
N LYS A 3 -10.64 0.73 -24.25
CA LYS A 3 -10.17 0.92 -22.87
C LYS A 3 -9.78 2.39 -22.70
N VAL A 4 -10.43 3.08 -21.76
CA VAL A 4 -10.08 4.47 -21.43
C VAL A 4 -8.73 4.48 -20.71
N GLY A 5 -7.77 5.21 -21.26
CA GLY A 5 -6.45 5.38 -20.66
C GLY A 5 -6.51 6.24 -19.41
N ARG A 6 -5.58 6.00 -18.48
CA ARG A 6 -5.50 6.71 -17.18
C ARG A 6 -5.40 8.23 -17.31
N ASN A 7 -4.82 8.73 -18.40
CA ASN A 7 -4.63 10.16 -18.64
C ASN A 7 -5.75 10.79 -19.49
N ASP A 8 -6.64 9.99 -20.09
CA ASP A 8 -7.69 10.47 -20.96
C ASP A 8 -8.75 11.27 -20.18
N PRO A 9 -9.49 12.17 -20.84
CA PRO A 9 -10.65 12.83 -20.22
C PRO A 9 -11.64 11.77 -19.72
N CYS A 10 -12.13 11.96 -18.50
CA CYS A 10 -13.00 10.99 -17.87
C CYS A 10 -14.40 10.99 -18.52
N PRO A 11 -14.93 9.82 -18.95
CA PRO A 11 -16.20 9.72 -19.69
C PRO A 11 -17.45 10.08 -18.86
N CYS A 12 -17.29 10.43 -17.58
CA CYS A 12 -18.38 10.91 -16.72
C CYS A 12 -18.69 12.40 -16.90
N GLY A 13 -18.09 13.09 -17.87
CA GLY A 13 -18.34 14.52 -18.14
C GLY A 13 -17.64 15.50 -17.20
N SER A 14 -16.84 15.01 -16.24
CA SER A 14 -16.18 15.87 -15.24
C SER A 14 -15.05 16.78 -15.74
N GLY A 15 -14.58 16.60 -16.99
CA GLY A 15 -13.41 17.30 -17.54
C GLY A 15 -12.05 16.92 -16.92
N LYS A 16 -12.02 16.09 -15.87
CA LYS A 16 -10.80 15.63 -15.21
C LYS A 16 -10.20 14.41 -15.91
N LYS A 17 -8.88 14.19 -15.78
CA LYS A 17 -8.22 12.93 -16.21
C LYS A 17 -8.85 11.73 -15.51
N PHE A 18 -9.03 10.59 -16.21
CA PHE A 18 -9.65 9.38 -15.68
C PHE A 18 -9.03 8.94 -14.34
N LYS A 19 -7.69 8.96 -14.24
CA LYS A 19 -6.94 8.65 -13.02
C LYS A 19 -7.17 9.55 -11.82
N LYS A 20 -7.65 10.77 -12.05
CA LYS A 20 -7.97 11.74 -11.00
C LYS A 20 -9.47 11.82 -10.70
N CYS A 21 -10.29 11.06 -11.43
CA CYS A 21 -11.75 11.06 -11.31
C CYS A 21 -12.27 9.65 -10.96
N CYS A 22 -12.91 8.95 -11.90
CA CYS A 22 -13.56 7.67 -11.63
C CYS A 22 -12.61 6.55 -11.19
N GLU A 23 -11.33 6.58 -11.61
CA GLU A 23 -10.35 5.57 -11.17
C GLU A 23 -10.03 5.71 -9.68
N ARG A 24 -9.86 6.94 -9.16
CA ARG A 24 -9.65 7.20 -7.73
C ARG A 24 -10.85 6.82 -6.87
N LYS A 25 -12.07 6.97 -7.39
CA LYS A 25 -13.30 6.51 -6.72
C LYS A 25 -13.30 5.00 -6.45
N MET A 26 -12.50 4.21 -7.18
CA MET A 26 -12.37 2.77 -6.95
C MET A 26 -11.31 2.43 -5.89
N ILE A 27 -10.23 3.21 -5.81
CA ILE A 27 -9.14 2.98 -4.84
C ILE A 27 -9.61 3.19 -3.41
N GLY A 28 -10.41 4.24 -3.15
CA GLY A 28 -10.99 4.51 -1.84
C GLY A 28 -12.01 3.47 -1.34
N LYS A 29 -12.48 2.57 -2.22
CA LYS A 29 -13.48 1.54 -1.87
C LYS A 29 -12.84 0.23 -1.40
N LYS A 30 -11.63 -0.11 -1.85
CA LYS A 30 -10.98 -1.39 -1.52
C LYS A 30 -10.42 -1.45 -0.11
N PHE A 31 -10.01 -0.31 0.46
CA PHE A 31 -9.44 -0.26 1.82
C PHE A 31 -10.52 -0.17 2.92
N MET A 32 -11.71 0.31 2.59
CA MET A 32 -12.84 0.41 3.53
C MET A 32 -13.69 -0.88 3.58
N ALA A 33 -13.61 -1.73 2.55
CA ALA A 33 -14.39 -2.97 2.46
C ALA A 33 -13.72 -4.20 3.09
N THR A 34 -12.47 -4.11 3.54
CA THR A 34 -11.93 -5.13 4.42
C THR A 34 -12.56 -4.94 5.78
N LYS A 35 -13.64 -5.69 6.06
CA LYS A 35 -13.90 -6.12 7.44
C LYS A 35 -12.55 -6.60 7.97
N ILE A 36 -11.97 -5.85 8.89
CA ILE A 36 -10.84 -6.32 9.66
C ILE A 36 -11.41 -7.53 10.39
N GLU A 37 -11.11 -8.74 9.90
CA GLU A 37 -11.23 -9.93 10.73
C GLU A 37 -10.38 -9.65 11.98
N PRO A 38 -10.98 -9.61 13.19
CA PRO A 38 -10.23 -9.28 14.40
C PRO A 38 -9.11 -10.28 14.72
N GLU A 39 -9.07 -11.43 14.03
CA GLU A 39 -8.19 -12.57 14.31
C GLU A 39 -6.89 -12.65 13.49
N LYS A 40 -6.63 -11.80 12.50
CA LYS A 40 -5.40 -11.88 11.69
C LYS A 40 -4.46 -10.67 11.82
N LYS A 41 -4.16 -10.27 13.06
CA LYS A 41 -3.19 -9.19 13.37
C LYS A 41 -1.72 -9.63 13.43
N ASN A 42 -1.28 -10.70 12.74
CA ASN A 42 0.11 -11.13 12.92
C ASN A 42 0.79 -11.84 11.73
N VAL A 43 0.78 -11.22 10.54
CA VAL A 43 1.62 -11.69 9.42
C VAL A 43 2.66 -10.64 8.96
N LEU A 44 2.46 -9.36 9.27
CA LEU A 44 3.46 -8.31 8.96
C LEU A 44 4.58 -8.19 10.02
N SER A 45 4.39 -8.76 11.22
CA SER A 45 5.37 -8.64 12.30
C SER A 45 6.53 -9.65 12.20
N SER A 46 6.34 -10.77 11.47
CA SER A 46 7.34 -11.84 11.40
C SER A 46 8.50 -11.48 10.45
N PHE A 47 8.21 -10.87 9.30
CA PHE A 47 9.24 -10.46 8.34
C PHE A 47 10.01 -9.20 8.79
N PHE A 48 9.38 -8.30 9.54
CA PHE A 48 10.05 -7.08 10.04
C PHE A 48 10.74 -7.22 11.41
N LYS A 49 10.37 -8.18 12.27
CA LYS A 49 11.11 -8.42 13.52
C LYS A 49 12.35 -9.31 13.35
N LYS A 50 12.39 -10.20 12.35
CA LYS A 50 13.51 -11.15 12.21
C LYS A 50 14.78 -10.56 11.59
N LYS A 51 14.70 -9.40 10.91
CA LYS A 51 15.87 -8.71 10.35
C LYS A 51 16.48 -7.64 11.27
N ILE A 52 15.71 -7.12 12.24
CA ILE A 52 16.23 -6.16 13.24
C ILE A 52 17.08 -6.88 14.32
N PHE A 53 16.81 -8.14 14.64
CA PHE A 53 17.50 -8.86 15.73
C PHE A 53 18.94 -9.33 15.40
N HIS A 54 19.31 -9.42 14.11
CA HIS A 54 20.65 -9.88 13.71
C HIS A 54 21.70 -8.76 13.54
N ILE A 55 21.30 -7.49 13.64
CA ILE A 55 22.21 -6.35 13.40
C ILE A 55 22.91 -5.89 14.69
N LYS A 56 22.43 -6.27 15.88
CA LYS A 56 22.92 -5.70 17.16
C LYS A 56 23.94 -6.56 17.93
N LYS A 57 24.82 -7.31 17.24
CA LYS A 57 25.84 -8.14 17.92
C LYS A 57 27.24 -8.20 17.27
N LYS A 58 27.66 -7.14 16.56
CA LYS A 58 29.08 -6.89 16.28
C LYS A 58 29.39 -5.41 16.43
N GLY A 59 30.17 -5.05 17.45
CA GLY A 59 30.71 -3.69 17.60
C GLY A 59 30.88 -3.21 19.04
N SER A 60 31.45 -4.00 19.95
CA SER A 60 31.82 -3.52 21.29
C SER A 60 33.14 -4.09 21.83
N ASP A 61 34.08 -4.52 20.98
CA ASP A 61 35.40 -5.03 21.42
C ASP A 61 36.56 -4.44 20.60
N GLU A 62 36.52 -3.16 20.26
CA GLU A 62 37.70 -2.48 19.70
C GLU A 62 37.75 -1.01 20.12
N LYS A 63 38.27 -0.79 21.33
CA LYS A 63 38.94 0.44 21.79
C LYS A 63 39.63 0.13 23.11
N SER A 64 40.81 -0.48 22.98
CA SER A 64 41.93 -0.21 23.86
C SER A 64 42.74 0.96 23.29
#